data_AF-A0A2M9P720-F1
#
_entry.id   AF-A0A2M9P720-F1
#
_cell.length_a   1.000
_cell.length_b   1.000
_cell.length_c   1.000
_cell.angle_alpha   90.00
_cell.angle_beta   90.00
_cell.angle_gamma   90.00
#
_symmetry.space_group_name_H-M   'P 1'
#
loop_
_entity.id
_entity.type
_entity.pdbx_description
1 polymer ?
#
loop_
_entity_poly.entity_id
_entity_poly.type
_entity_poly.pdbx_seq_one_letter_code
_entity_poly.pdbx_strand_id
1 'polypeptide(L)'
;FIFNELYRDGNTSDAVRHKNILVEDNYIRNANTHGVTVTHADGVTVRGNTVTLNGDQGLTQIPLVNVSALSRNVEIIGNTVSSVQDSLGDSWIVYGNDVSARSRFHWDGVFVNGVLQSPVRPTAQDPSLSDRYFIDRSAFNGTTPLVIDDLDFAKGDRIVLTGFKAG
;
A
#
# COMPACT_ATOMS: atom_id res chain seq x y z
N PHE A 1 0.38 -15.64 3.78
CA PHE A 1 1.26 -14.90 4.71
C PHE A 1 2.70 -15.23 4.34
N ILE A 2 3.50 -14.21 4.02
CA ILE A 2 4.91 -14.34 3.61
C ILE A 2 5.76 -13.68 4.69
N PHE A 3 6.62 -14.47 5.32
CA PHE A 3 7.34 -14.09 6.53
C PHE A 3 8.75 -14.69 6.54
N ASN A 4 9.74 -13.98 7.09
CA ASN A 4 11.12 -14.47 7.26
C ASN A 4 11.44 -14.56 8.76
N GLU A 5 11.89 -15.73 9.22
CA GLU A 5 12.26 -15.96 10.61
C GLU A 5 13.49 -15.16 11.06
N LEU A 6 14.48 -14.95 10.19
CA LEU A 6 15.63 -14.11 10.53
C LEU A 6 15.21 -12.66 10.76
N TYR A 7 14.22 -12.18 10.01
CA TYR A 7 13.62 -10.87 10.24
C TYR A 7 12.89 -10.80 11.59
N ARG A 8 12.16 -11.87 11.95
CA ARG A 8 11.54 -11.99 13.28
C ARG A 8 12.57 -11.82 14.38
N ASP A 9 13.71 -12.48 14.24
CA ASP A 9 14.77 -12.51 15.24
C ASP A 9 15.60 -11.20 15.28
N GLY A 10 15.17 -10.17 14.53
CA GLY A 10 15.71 -8.81 14.54
C GLY A 10 16.72 -8.52 13.42
N ASN A 11 16.95 -9.45 12.49
CA ASN A 11 17.80 -9.18 11.34
C ASN A 11 17.04 -8.29 10.34
N THR A 12 17.42 -7.02 10.25
CA THR A 12 16.81 -6.06 9.32
C THR A 12 17.65 -5.81 8.07
N SER A 13 18.70 -6.62 7.85
CA SER A 13 19.59 -6.46 6.70
C SER A 13 18.87 -6.68 5.37
N ASP A 14 19.41 -6.13 4.29
CA ASP A 14 18.87 -6.33 2.94
C ASP A 14 19.00 -7.78 2.46
N ALA A 15 19.89 -8.57 3.07
CA ALA A 15 20.10 -9.98 2.72
C ALA A 15 18.91 -10.87 3.13
N VAL A 16 18.14 -10.48 4.14
CA VAL A 16 16.99 -11.25 4.63
C VAL A 16 15.66 -10.74 4.07
N ARG A 17 15.69 -9.79 3.13
CA ARG A 17 14.47 -9.33 2.46
C ARG A 17 13.91 -10.40 1.54
N HIS A 18 12.59 -10.58 1.59
CA HIS A 18 11.88 -11.21 0.49
C HIS A 18 12.01 -10.35 -0.77
N LYS A 19 12.09 -10.97 -1.95
CA LYS A 19 12.27 -10.24 -3.21
C LYS A 19 11.27 -10.67 -4.25
N ASN A 20 10.84 -9.73 -5.09
CA ASN A 20 10.05 -9.98 -6.30
C ASN A 20 8.77 -10.78 -6.02
N ILE A 21 7.98 -10.29 -5.07
CA ILE A 21 6.70 -10.91 -4.70
C ILE A 21 5.60 -10.32 -5.56
N LEU A 22 4.88 -11.19 -6.29
CA LEU A 22 3.70 -10.83 -7.06
C LEU A 22 2.49 -11.60 -6.51
N VAL A 23 1.43 -10.86 -6.15
CA VAL A 23 0.13 -11.40 -5.76
C VAL A 23 -0.92 -10.71 -6.61
N GLU A 24 -1.48 -11.44 -7.58
CA GLU A 24 -2.38 -10.84 -8.57
C GLU A 24 -3.60 -11.68 -8.91
N ASP A 25 -4.71 -11.00 -9.18
CA ASP A 25 -5.96 -11.56 -9.73
C ASP A 25 -6.55 -12.73 -8.92
N ASN A 26 -6.38 -12.70 -7.60
CA ASN A 26 -6.93 -13.71 -6.70
C ASN A 26 -8.26 -13.27 -6.07
N TYR A 27 -9.13 -14.25 -5.81
CA TYR A 27 -10.27 -14.10 -4.91
C TYR A 27 -9.97 -14.79 -3.57
N ILE A 28 -9.77 -14.01 -2.53
CA ILE A 28 -9.38 -14.45 -1.18
C ILE A 28 -10.56 -14.24 -0.24
N ARG A 29 -11.15 -15.32 0.25
CA ARG A 29 -12.23 -15.30 1.24
C ARG A 29 -11.77 -15.98 2.53
N ASN A 30 -11.62 -15.21 3.61
CA ASN A 30 -11.03 -15.70 4.87
C ASN A 30 -11.64 -15.00 6.10
N ALA A 31 -11.47 -15.58 7.29
CA ALA A 31 -11.89 -15.07 8.60
C ALA A 31 -10.71 -14.72 9.52
N ASN A 32 -9.55 -14.40 8.94
CA ASN A 32 -8.33 -14.00 9.64
C ASN A 32 -7.88 -12.62 9.14
N THR A 33 -7.26 -11.80 10.00
CA THR A 33 -6.73 -10.47 9.61
C THR A 33 -5.69 -10.51 8.49
N HIS A 34 -5.00 -11.64 8.31
CA HIS A 34 -3.97 -11.83 7.29
C HIS A 34 -4.55 -12.33 5.96
N GLY A 35 -5.27 -11.45 5.24
CA GLY A 35 -5.71 -11.75 3.87
C GLY A 35 -4.51 -11.87 2.92
N VAL A 36 -3.78 -10.77 2.76
CA VAL A 36 -2.42 -10.74 2.20
C VAL A 36 -1.52 -10.08 3.22
N THR A 37 -0.40 -10.71 3.54
CA THR A 37 0.60 -10.11 4.43
C THR A 37 1.99 -10.49 3.95
N VAL A 38 2.81 -9.47 3.68
CA VAL A 38 4.21 -9.62 3.25
C VAL A 38 5.09 -8.80 4.20
N THR A 39 6.08 -9.43 4.82
CA THR A 39 7.02 -8.71 5.71
C THR A 39 8.39 -8.55 5.06
N HIS A 40 9.09 -7.47 5.44
CA HIS A 40 10.48 -7.12 5.09
C HIS A 40 10.87 -7.50 3.67
N ALA A 41 10.36 -6.78 2.68
CA ALA A 41 10.50 -7.14 1.27
C ALA A 41 11.09 -6.01 0.41
N ASP A 42 11.53 -6.37 -0.79
CA ASP A 42 11.97 -5.48 -1.85
C ASP A 42 11.36 -5.93 -3.19
N GLY A 43 10.49 -5.10 -3.78
CA GLY A 43 9.74 -5.45 -4.98
C GLY A 43 8.51 -6.30 -4.63
N VAL A 44 7.47 -5.65 -4.11
CA VAL A 44 6.18 -6.29 -3.81
C VAL A 44 5.11 -5.66 -4.67
N THR A 45 4.36 -6.48 -5.40
CA THR A 45 3.20 -6.05 -6.18
C THR A 45 1.98 -6.85 -5.74
N VAL A 46 0.97 -6.17 -5.22
CA VAL A 46 -0.34 -6.74 -4.87
C VAL A 46 -1.38 -6.04 -5.74
N ARG A 47 -1.88 -6.70 -6.79
CA ARG A 47 -2.76 -6.04 -7.77
C ARG A 47 -4.00 -6.84 -8.17
N GLY A 48 -5.13 -6.18 -8.39
CA GLY A 48 -6.33 -6.81 -8.95
C GLY A 48 -6.98 -7.89 -8.07
N ASN A 49 -6.63 -7.99 -6.79
CA ASN A 49 -7.18 -9.02 -5.91
C ASN A 49 -8.51 -8.57 -5.28
N THR A 50 -9.41 -9.52 -5.05
CA THR A 50 -10.58 -9.34 -4.19
C THR A 50 -10.34 -10.05 -2.85
N VAL A 51 -10.33 -9.32 -1.74
CA VAL A 51 -10.11 -9.86 -0.39
C VAL A 51 -11.32 -9.56 0.49
N THR A 52 -12.05 -10.60 0.89
CA THR A 52 -13.32 -10.46 1.59
C THR A 52 -13.45 -11.37 2.82
N LEU A 53 -14.23 -10.92 3.79
CA LEU A 53 -14.50 -11.66 5.01
C LEU A 53 -15.35 -12.90 4.73
N ASN A 54 -14.95 -14.03 5.31
CA ASN A 54 -15.79 -15.20 5.44
C ASN A 54 -16.54 -15.18 6.78
N GLY A 55 -17.75 -14.63 6.80
CA GLY A 55 -18.56 -14.52 8.04
C GLY A 55 -18.99 -15.87 8.62
N ASP A 56 -18.87 -16.95 7.85
CA ASP A 56 -19.40 -18.27 8.21
C ASP A 56 -18.46 -19.09 9.13
N GLN A 57 -17.26 -18.60 9.44
CA GLN A 57 -16.22 -19.35 10.17
C GLN A 57 -16.20 -19.10 11.69
N GLY A 58 -17.21 -18.43 12.25
CA GLY A 58 -17.38 -18.25 13.71
C GLY A 58 -16.38 -17.31 14.40
N LEU A 59 -15.26 -16.99 13.74
CA LEU A 59 -14.36 -15.88 14.08
C LEU A 59 -14.55 -14.77 13.05
N THR A 60 -14.61 -13.52 13.49
CA THR A 60 -14.80 -12.36 12.61
C THR A 60 -13.60 -11.44 12.67
N GLN A 61 -12.48 -11.91 12.12
CA GLN A 61 -11.34 -11.04 11.82
C GLN A 61 -11.39 -10.65 10.36
N ILE A 62 -11.49 -9.34 10.12
CA ILE A 62 -11.59 -8.77 8.78
C ILE A 62 -10.24 -8.93 8.07
N PRO A 63 -10.17 -9.65 6.92
CA PRO A 63 -8.93 -9.84 6.20
C PRO A 63 -8.48 -8.54 5.53
N LEU A 64 -7.21 -8.22 5.72
CA LEU A 64 -6.57 -7.01 5.21
C LEU A 64 -5.44 -7.34 4.22
N VAL A 65 -5.02 -6.32 3.46
CA VAL A 65 -3.73 -6.32 2.76
C VAL A 65 -2.72 -5.55 3.61
N ASN A 66 -1.62 -6.21 3.97
CA ASN A 66 -0.55 -5.67 4.79
C ASN A 66 0.81 -5.89 4.11
N VAL A 67 1.65 -4.87 4.10
CA VAL A 67 3.08 -4.97 3.74
C VAL A 67 3.85 -4.23 4.83
N SER A 68 4.86 -4.83 5.45
CA SER A 68 5.55 -4.15 6.57
C SER A 68 6.18 -2.82 6.15
N ALA A 69 6.21 -1.82 7.04
CA ALA A 69 6.74 -0.48 6.76
C ALA A 69 8.20 -0.44 6.27
N LEU A 70 9.03 -1.42 6.67
CA LEU A 70 10.41 -1.50 6.21
C LEU A 70 10.57 -2.01 4.77
N SER A 71 9.49 -2.45 4.10
CA SER A 71 9.54 -2.90 2.71
C SER A 71 9.80 -1.73 1.75
N ARG A 72 10.40 -2.03 0.60
CA ARG A 72 10.74 -1.05 -0.45
C ARG A 72 10.20 -1.51 -1.79
N ASN A 73 10.02 -0.57 -2.72
CA ASN A 73 9.49 -0.82 -4.06
C ASN A 73 8.16 -1.60 -3.99
N VAL A 74 7.15 -0.97 -3.38
CA VAL A 74 5.86 -1.60 -3.07
C VAL A 74 4.76 -0.98 -3.93
N GLU A 75 4.00 -1.83 -4.60
CA GLU A 75 2.83 -1.47 -5.38
C GLU A 75 1.61 -2.23 -4.86
N ILE A 76 0.58 -1.52 -4.39
CA ILE A 76 -0.71 -2.10 -4.00
C ILE A 76 -1.81 -1.41 -4.81
N ILE A 77 -2.24 -2.05 -5.89
CA ILE A 77 -2.99 -1.36 -6.96
C ILE A 77 -4.27 -2.10 -7.33
N GLY A 78 -5.40 -1.38 -7.38
CA GLY A 78 -6.61 -1.92 -8.03
C GLY A 78 -7.26 -3.11 -7.31
N ASN A 79 -7.07 -3.25 -6.01
CA ASN A 79 -7.65 -4.35 -5.23
C ASN A 79 -9.01 -3.96 -4.64
N THR A 80 -9.94 -4.90 -4.54
CA THR A 80 -11.19 -4.75 -3.77
C THR A 80 -10.99 -5.39 -2.40
N VAL A 81 -10.86 -4.58 -1.36
CA VAL A 81 -10.44 -5.05 -0.03
C VAL A 81 -11.22 -4.36 1.08
N SER A 82 -11.17 -4.95 2.28
CA SER A 82 -11.70 -4.24 3.44
C SER A 82 -10.83 -3.06 3.82
N SER A 83 -9.52 -3.25 4.01
CA SER A 83 -8.56 -2.17 4.27
C SER A 83 -7.19 -2.51 3.69
N VAL A 84 -6.46 -1.48 3.28
CA VAL A 84 -5.04 -1.48 2.93
C VAL A 84 -4.39 -0.31 3.67
N GLN A 85 -3.12 -0.46 4.03
CA GLN A 85 -2.36 0.61 4.68
C GLN A 85 -2.07 1.77 3.70
N ASP A 86 -1.83 2.95 4.25
CA ASP A 86 -1.41 4.12 3.48
C ASP A 86 0.01 3.94 2.90
N SER A 87 0.38 4.80 1.96
CA SER A 87 1.75 4.88 1.47
C SER A 87 2.69 5.32 2.59
N LEU A 88 3.76 4.56 2.85
CA LEU A 88 4.71 4.82 3.96
C LEU A 88 6.05 5.40 3.50
N GLY A 89 6.15 5.88 2.25
CA GLY A 89 7.33 6.55 1.71
C GLY A 89 7.34 6.66 0.18
N ASP A 90 8.42 7.19 -0.36
CA ASP A 90 8.51 7.54 -1.79
C ASP A 90 8.56 6.31 -2.73
N SER A 91 9.03 5.16 -2.23
CA SER A 91 9.09 3.93 -3.02
C SER A 91 7.78 3.12 -2.99
N TRP A 92 6.68 3.72 -2.53
CA TRP A 92 5.39 3.06 -2.37
C TRP A 92 4.33 3.71 -3.26
N ILE A 93 3.57 2.86 -3.93
CA ILE A 93 2.42 3.22 -4.73
C ILE A 93 1.23 2.43 -4.20
N VAL A 94 0.32 3.11 -3.52
CA VAL A 94 -0.97 2.54 -3.10
C VAL A 94 -2.05 3.31 -3.85
N TYR A 95 -2.71 2.66 -4.81
CA TYR A 95 -3.55 3.36 -5.78
C TYR A 95 -4.75 2.54 -6.28
N GLY A 96 -5.89 3.20 -6.54
CA GLY A 96 -7.03 2.60 -7.22
C GLY A 96 -7.68 1.41 -6.50
N ASN A 97 -7.39 1.21 -5.21
CA ASN A 97 -8.02 0.15 -4.43
C ASN A 97 -9.44 0.57 -4.02
N ASP A 98 -10.41 -0.33 -4.21
CA ASP A 98 -11.75 -0.19 -3.67
C ASP A 98 -11.74 -0.66 -2.21
N VAL A 99 -11.85 0.29 -1.29
CA VAL A 99 -11.65 0.09 0.15
C VAL A 99 -12.96 0.32 0.88
N SER A 100 -13.53 -0.75 1.45
CA SER A 100 -14.83 -0.68 2.12
C SER A 100 -14.76 -0.21 3.59
N ALA A 101 -13.59 -0.24 4.23
CA ALA A 101 -13.38 0.23 5.60
C ALA A 101 -11.93 0.72 5.82
N ARG A 102 -11.71 1.59 6.81
CA ARG A 102 -10.32 1.94 7.24
C ARG A 102 -10.03 1.25 8.56
N SER A 103 -9.25 0.18 8.53
CA SER A 103 -8.83 -0.55 9.72
C SER A 103 -7.60 0.09 10.35
N ARG A 104 -7.60 0.24 11.68
CA ARG A 104 -6.40 0.61 12.45
C ARG A 104 -5.51 -0.58 12.81
N PHE A 105 -5.92 -1.80 12.46
CA PHE A 105 -5.25 -3.05 12.84
C PHE A 105 -4.37 -3.60 11.71
N HIS A 106 -3.72 -2.72 10.96
CA HIS A 106 -2.74 -3.16 9.98
C HIS A 106 -1.57 -3.84 10.69
N TRP A 107 -1.11 -4.97 10.14
CA TRP A 107 0.08 -5.68 10.61
C TRP A 107 1.31 -5.10 9.92
N ASP A 108 1.54 -3.81 10.15
CA ASP A 108 2.55 -2.96 9.50
C ASP A 108 3.83 -2.81 10.33
N GLY A 109 3.91 -3.49 11.48
CA GLY A 109 4.98 -3.36 12.46
C GLY A 109 6.37 -3.80 12.00
N VAL A 110 7.36 -3.31 12.76
CA VAL A 110 8.79 -3.57 12.58
C VAL A 110 9.26 -4.54 13.65
N PHE A 111 9.98 -5.59 13.28
CA PHE A 111 10.64 -6.42 14.28
C PHE A 111 11.93 -5.76 14.75
N VAL A 112 12.03 -5.51 16.04
CA VAL A 112 13.25 -5.01 16.71
C VAL A 112 13.59 -6.01 17.81
N ASN A 113 14.74 -6.68 17.68
CA ASN A 113 15.24 -7.67 18.63
C ASN A 113 14.21 -8.77 18.99
N GLY A 114 13.57 -9.40 18.01
CA GLY A 114 12.60 -10.46 18.31
C GLY A 114 11.16 -9.97 18.56
N VAL A 115 10.96 -8.67 18.76
CA VAL A 115 9.68 -8.11 19.18
C VAL A 115 9.05 -7.30 18.06
N LEU A 116 7.80 -7.62 17.72
CA LEU A 116 7.01 -6.79 16.82
C LEU A 116 6.68 -5.47 17.52
N GLN A 117 7.25 -4.38 17.01
CA GLN A 117 6.90 -3.03 17.41
C GLN A 117 5.86 -2.49 16.43
N SER A 118 4.82 -1.83 16.95
CA SER A 118 3.94 -1.02 16.10
C SER A 118 4.81 -0.02 15.33
N PRO A 119 4.58 0.17 14.02
CA PRO A 119 5.36 1.16 13.31
C PRO A 119 5.06 2.52 13.94
N VAL A 120 6.07 3.38 13.99
CA VAL A 120 5.85 4.79 14.25
C VAL A 120 5.03 5.29 13.06
N ARG A 121 3.71 5.28 13.21
CA ARG A 121 2.83 6.00 12.28
C ARG A 121 3.29 7.45 12.34
N PRO A 122 3.55 8.11 11.21
CA PRO A 122 3.62 9.56 11.20
C PRO A 122 2.33 10.07 11.86
N THR A 123 2.44 10.60 13.08
CA THR A 123 1.29 11.12 13.85
C THR A 123 0.79 12.45 13.33
N ALA A 124 1.41 12.95 12.27
CA ALA A 124 0.86 13.94 11.39
C ALA A 124 1.10 13.40 9.98
N GLN A 125 0.12 13.62 9.09
CA GLN A 125 0.40 13.80 7.68
C GLN A 125 1.55 14.81 7.63
N ASP A 126 2.78 14.34 7.43
CA ASP A 126 3.95 15.20 7.38
C ASP A 126 3.72 16.14 6.19
N PRO A 127 3.49 17.44 6.43
CA PRO A 127 3.18 18.37 5.35
C PRO A 127 4.36 18.58 4.39
N SER A 128 5.54 18.02 4.70
CA SER A 128 6.68 17.97 3.79
C SER A 128 6.68 16.75 2.84
N LEU A 129 5.85 15.74 3.09
CA LEU A 129 5.64 14.60 2.18
C LEU A 129 4.59 14.99 1.14
N SER A 130 4.97 15.88 0.22
CA SER A 130 4.33 16.26 -1.04
C SER A 130 2.81 16.15 -1.12
N ASP A 131 2.13 17.29 -1.28
CA ASP A 131 0.76 17.39 -1.78
C ASP A 131 0.64 16.63 -3.12
N ARG A 132 0.31 15.34 -3.07
CA ARG A 132 0.10 14.53 -4.26
C ARG A 132 -1.27 14.89 -4.83
N TYR A 133 -1.29 15.85 -5.74
CA TYR A 133 -2.47 16.16 -6.54
C TYR A 133 -2.67 15.05 -7.59
N PHE A 134 -3.78 14.31 -7.47
CA PHE A 134 -4.11 13.20 -8.37
C PHE A 134 -5.25 13.59 -9.32
N ILE A 135 -5.05 13.33 -10.61
CA ILE A 135 -6.07 13.57 -11.64
C ILE A 135 -6.51 12.22 -12.22
N ASP A 136 -7.76 11.81 -11.95
CA ASP A 136 -8.32 10.56 -12.44
C ASP A 136 -8.85 10.69 -13.88
N ARG A 137 -8.46 9.74 -14.74
CA ARG A 137 -8.89 9.63 -16.14
C ARG A 137 -10.42 9.52 -16.28
N SER A 138 -11.11 8.98 -15.26
CA SER A 138 -12.57 8.83 -15.26
C SER A 138 -13.33 10.17 -15.33
N ALA A 139 -12.69 11.28 -14.95
CA ALA A 139 -13.25 12.62 -14.98
C ALA A 139 -13.12 13.35 -16.34
N PHE A 140 -12.42 12.77 -17.32
CA PHE A 140 -12.17 13.39 -18.64
C PHE A 140 -13.11 12.90 -19.75
N ASN A 141 -14.41 12.84 -19.48
CA ASN A 141 -15.43 12.51 -20.49
C ASN A 141 -16.19 13.73 -21.02
N GLY A 142 -15.83 14.94 -20.58
CA GLY A 142 -16.44 16.21 -21.00
C GLY A 142 -15.59 16.99 -22.00
N THR A 143 -16.22 17.88 -22.77
CA THR A 143 -15.56 18.85 -23.67
C THR A 143 -14.94 20.04 -22.95
N THR A 144 -15.10 20.12 -21.62
CA THR A 144 -14.61 21.24 -20.80
C THR A 144 -13.25 20.87 -20.19
N PRO A 145 -12.20 21.66 -20.43
CA PRO A 145 -10.89 21.43 -19.81
C PRO A 145 -10.96 21.56 -18.29
N LEU A 146 -10.25 20.69 -17.57
CA LEU A 146 -9.93 20.92 -16.16
C LEU A 146 -8.86 22.01 -16.10
N VAL A 147 -9.18 23.13 -15.44
CA VAL A 147 -8.26 24.23 -15.19
C VAL A 147 -7.86 24.19 -13.72
N ILE A 148 -6.55 24.27 -13.45
CA ILE A 148 -5.99 24.36 -12.10
C ILE A 148 -5.31 25.72 -12.02
N ASP A 149 -5.98 26.68 -11.37
CA ASP A 149 -5.54 28.08 -11.37
C ASP A 149 -4.56 28.41 -10.23
N ASP A 150 -4.55 27.63 -9.14
CA ASP A 150 -3.79 27.91 -7.91
C ASP A 150 -2.61 26.94 -7.71
N LEU A 151 -1.78 26.76 -8.73
CA LEU A 151 -0.57 25.93 -8.65
C LEU A 151 0.66 26.84 -8.52
N ASP A 152 1.16 27.00 -7.29
CA ASP A 152 2.36 27.80 -7.01
C ASP A 152 3.62 26.91 -7.05
N PHE A 153 4.54 27.20 -7.96
CA PHE A 153 5.78 26.45 -8.13
C PHE A 153 6.97 27.24 -7.57
N ALA A 154 7.64 26.67 -6.58
CA ALA A 154 8.92 27.13 -6.11
C ALA A 154 10.08 26.60 -6.98
N LYS A 155 11.25 27.22 -6.84
CA LYS A 155 12.47 26.78 -7.53
C LYS A 155 12.82 25.35 -7.08
N GLY A 156 12.68 24.40 -8.00
CA GLY A 156 13.01 22.99 -7.77
C GLY A 156 11.83 22.06 -7.97
N ASP A 157 10.61 22.60 -7.95
CA ASP A 157 9.40 21.82 -8.16
C ASP A 157 9.30 21.30 -9.60
N ARG A 158 8.63 20.16 -9.77
CA ARG A 158 8.53 19.47 -11.06
C ARG A 158 7.14 18.86 -11.24
N ILE A 159 6.50 19.18 -12.37
CA ILE A 159 5.38 18.37 -12.88
C ILE A 159 5.99 17.25 -13.71
N VAL A 160 5.66 16.00 -13.39
CA VAL A 160 6.03 14.83 -14.18
C VAL A 160 4.78 14.20 -14.75
N LEU A 161 4.62 14.26 -16.07
CA LEU A 161 3.52 13.65 -16.81
C LEU A 161 4.04 12.38 -17.50
N THR A 162 3.47 11.22 -17.21
CA THR A 162 3.85 9.93 -17.82
C THR A 162 2.63 9.25 -18.44
N GLY A 163 2.86 8.35 -19.42
CA GLY A 163 1.79 7.51 -19.98
C GLY A 163 0.99 8.11 -21.13
N PHE A 164 1.43 9.20 -21.75
CA PHE A 164 0.83 9.71 -22.98
C PHE A 164 1.45 9.04 -24.22
N LYS A 165 0.60 8.58 -25.16
CA LYS A 165 1.04 8.25 -26.52
C LYS A 165 1.00 9.54 -27.33
N ALA A 166 2.13 9.94 -27.92
CA ALA A 166 2.12 10.97 -28.96
C ALA A 166 1.28 10.43 -30.12
N GLY A 167 0.23 11.17 -30.48
CA GLY A 167 -0.56 10.93 -31.70
C GLY A 167 0.21 11.34 -32.94
#